data_AF-A6DTD6-F1
#
_entry.id   AF-A6DTD6-F1
#
_cell.length_a   1.000
_cell.length_b   1.000
_cell.length_c   1.000
_cell.angle_alpha   90.00
_cell.angle_beta   90.00
_cell.angle_gamma   90.00
#
_symmetry.space_group_name_H-M   'P 1'
#
loop_
_entity.id
_entity.type
_entity.pdbx_description
1 polymer ?
#
loop_
_entity_poly.entity_id
_entity_poly.type
_entity_poly.pdbx_seq_one_letter_code
_entity_poly.pdbx_strand_id
1 'polypeptide(L)'
;MKKILISIIAFASFANLSFAEDSPKGQDQGQHGDHGHADHEPHPGHGGEVLKVGNKALLWYAHMEKKGKFKIVLFKPDGKTLKSIEKAPRLNLALKSGRKQLKFTASKADSEGKSATFELQNDLIKAHIHGQISIKVDGKSYMLNLIDHH
;
A
#
# COMPACT_ATOMS: atom_id res chain seq x y z
N MET A 1 19.46 -6.21 40.45
CA MET A 1 20.84 -5.97 39.97
C MET A 1 21.00 -6.62 38.60
N LYS A 2 21.80 -5.97 37.77
CA LYS A 2 22.02 -6.12 36.32
C LYS A 2 22.33 -7.55 35.85
N LYS A 3 21.80 -7.93 34.69
CA LYS A 3 22.57 -8.60 33.61
C LYS A 3 22.04 -8.13 32.24
N ILE A 4 22.74 -7.16 31.65
CA ILE A 4 22.59 -6.72 30.27
C ILE A 4 23.58 -7.54 29.45
N LEU A 5 23.09 -8.31 28.48
CA LEU A 5 23.94 -9.04 27.54
C LEU A 5 24.06 -8.19 26.26
N ILE A 6 25.26 -7.68 26.02
CA ILE A 6 25.64 -6.94 24.82
C ILE A 6 26.10 -7.99 23.80
N SER A 7 25.38 -8.12 22.68
CA SER A 7 25.82 -8.95 21.55
C SER A 7 26.52 -8.07 20.53
N ILE A 8 27.78 -8.39 20.25
CA ILE A 8 28.67 -7.66 19.34
C ILE A 8 28.46 -8.14 17.90
N ILE A 9 28.62 -7.15 17.01
CA ILE A 9 28.53 -7.07 15.55
C ILE A 9 29.37 -8.11 14.79
N ALA A 10 28.90 -8.51 13.61
CA ALA A 10 29.79 -8.80 12.48
C ALA A 10 29.23 -8.14 11.21
N PHE A 11 30.00 -7.20 10.67
CA PHE A 11 29.78 -6.46 9.44
C PHE A 11 30.72 -7.07 8.39
N ALA A 12 30.19 -7.62 7.30
CA ALA A 12 31.00 -8.01 6.14
C ALA A 12 30.64 -7.08 4.99
N SER A 13 31.64 -6.34 4.52
CA SER A 13 31.59 -5.52 3.30
C SER A 13 32.46 -6.15 2.21
N PHE A 14 32.43 -5.55 1.01
CA PHE A 14 33.19 -5.83 -0.22
C PHE A 14 32.57 -6.87 -1.17
N ALA A 15 32.51 -6.68 -2.49
CA ALA A 15 32.68 -5.53 -3.39
C ALA A 15 32.15 -5.98 -4.79
N ASN A 16 31.76 -5.01 -5.62
CA ASN A 16 31.39 -5.16 -7.03
C ASN A 16 32.46 -5.88 -7.87
N LEU A 17 32.01 -6.71 -8.83
CA LEU A 17 32.75 -6.97 -10.06
C LEU A 17 31.78 -6.96 -11.25
N SER A 18 31.87 -5.90 -12.05
CA SER A 18 31.23 -5.79 -13.36
C SER A 18 32.12 -6.43 -14.42
N PHE A 19 31.55 -7.21 -15.33
CA PHE A 19 32.14 -7.53 -16.63
C PHE A 19 31.18 -7.04 -17.70
N ALA A 20 31.73 -6.30 -18.67
CA ALA A 20 31.10 -5.88 -19.92
C ALA A 20 31.93 -6.43 -21.09
N GLU A 21 31.31 -6.52 -22.27
CA GLU A 21 31.77 -6.90 -23.63
C GLU A 21 31.06 -8.16 -24.16
N ASP A 22 30.59 -8.27 -25.41
CA ASP A 22 30.30 -7.35 -26.52
C ASP A 22 29.39 -8.12 -27.52
N SER A 23 28.69 -7.36 -28.37
CA SER A 23 27.76 -7.56 -29.51
C SER A 23 27.92 -8.79 -30.47
N PRO A 24 27.16 -8.93 -31.58
CA PRO A 24 25.72 -8.77 -31.86
C PRO A 24 25.10 -10.02 -32.55
N LYS A 25 23.77 -10.19 -32.53
CA LYS A 25 23.06 -11.00 -33.55
C LYS A 25 21.78 -10.29 -33.97
N GLY A 26 21.74 -9.87 -35.22
CA GLY A 26 20.53 -9.42 -35.88
C GLY A 26 19.57 -10.60 -36.09
N GLN A 27 18.28 -10.31 -35.99
CA GLN A 27 17.27 -10.90 -36.83
C GLN A 27 16.06 -9.97 -36.84
N ASP A 28 15.72 -9.57 -38.07
CA ASP A 28 14.60 -8.73 -38.44
C ASP A 28 13.31 -9.55 -38.52
N GLN A 29 12.20 -8.86 -38.24
CA GLN A 29 10.80 -9.18 -38.50
C GLN A 29 10.18 -10.46 -37.91
N GLY A 30 9.19 -10.25 -37.04
CA GLY A 30 8.20 -11.27 -36.72
C GLY A 30 7.24 -10.93 -35.59
N GLN A 31 6.12 -10.31 -35.97
CA GLN A 31 4.79 -10.54 -35.39
C GLN A 31 4.43 -9.86 -34.05
N HIS A 32 3.35 -9.08 -34.17
CA HIS A 32 2.31 -8.81 -33.17
C HIS A 32 2.32 -9.79 -32.00
N GLY A 33 2.57 -9.26 -30.80
CA GLY A 33 2.57 -10.04 -29.57
C GLY A 33 2.35 -9.13 -28.38
N ASP A 34 1.09 -9.09 -27.97
CA ASP A 34 0.61 -8.87 -26.62
C ASP A 34 0.81 -7.49 -25.98
N HIS A 35 -0.34 -6.91 -25.63
CA HIS A 35 -0.42 -5.77 -24.72
C HIS A 35 0.10 -6.21 -23.36
N GLY A 36 1.40 -6.02 -23.14
CA GLY A 36 1.99 -5.98 -21.81
C GLY A 36 1.31 -4.85 -21.04
N HIS A 37 0.26 -5.18 -20.30
CA HIS A 37 -0.25 -4.35 -19.23
C HIS A 37 0.86 -4.27 -18.19
N ALA A 38 1.78 -3.33 -18.39
CA ALA A 38 2.74 -2.92 -17.39
C ALA A 38 1.96 -2.69 -16.10
N ASP A 39 2.38 -3.36 -15.04
CA ASP A 39 1.85 -3.21 -13.70
C ASP A 39 1.85 -1.72 -13.34
N HIS A 40 0.71 -1.06 -13.55
CA HIS A 40 0.57 0.34 -13.25
C HIS A 40 0.77 0.51 -11.75
N GLU A 41 1.87 1.16 -11.38
CA GLU A 41 2.02 1.67 -10.03
C GLU A 41 0.77 2.49 -9.69
N PRO A 42 0.20 2.33 -8.48
CA PRO A 42 -0.99 3.06 -8.11
C PRO A 42 -0.69 4.56 -8.10
N HIS A 43 -1.10 5.27 -9.15
CA HIS A 43 -1.08 6.72 -9.18
C HIS A 43 -2.41 7.26 -8.65
N PRO A 44 -2.39 8.31 -7.81
CA PRO A 44 -3.60 9.06 -7.50
C PRO A 44 -4.12 9.70 -8.81
N GLY A 45 -5.18 9.11 -9.39
CA GLY A 45 -5.73 9.59 -10.67
C GLY A 45 -6.66 8.61 -11.40
N HIS A 46 -6.63 7.31 -11.08
CA HIS A 46 -7.52 6.32 -11.69
C HIS A 46 -8.46 5.70 -10.65
N GLY A 47 -9.71 6.19 -10.59
CA GLY A 47 -10.82 5.50 -9.92
C GLY A 47 -10.74 5.38 -8.39
N GLY A 48 -10.27 6.42 -7.70
CA GLY A 48 -10.21 6.43 -6.24
C GLY A 48 -10.07 7.83 -5.65
N GLU A 49 -10.19 7.91 -4.33
CA GLU A 49 -10.29 9.14 -3.54
C GLU A 49 -9.04 9.37 -2.70
N VAL A 50 -8.73 10.64 -2.40
CA VAL A 50 -7.55 11.03 -1.58
C VAL A 50 -7.99 11.71 -0.29
N LEU A 51 -7.52 11.19 0.84
CA LEU A 51 -7.72 11.73 2.17
C LEU A 51 -6.40 12.24 2.75
N LYS A 52 -6.42 13.40 3.41
CA LYS A 52 -5.26 13.92 4.15
C LYS A 52 -5.14 13.23 5.50
N VAL A 53 -3.96 12.73 5.84
CA VAL A 53 -3.65 12.13 7.15
C VAL A 53 -2.85 13.15 7.98
N GLY A 54 -3.56 14.16 8.47
CA GLY A 54 -2.92 15.36 9.03
C GLY A 54 -1.93 15.98 8.04
N ASN A 55 -0.76 16.39 8.52
CA ASN A 55 0.34 16.90 7.70
C ASN A 55 1.42 15.83 7.40
N LYS A 56 1.09 14.54 7.61
CA LYS A 56 2.08 13.45 7.63
C LYS A 56 2.04 12.56 6.40
N ALA A 57 0.86 12.40 5.80
CA ALA A 57 0.66 11.53 4.65
C ALA A 57 -0.59 11.90 3.87
N LEU A 58 -0.69 11.36 2.66
CA LEU A 58 -1.92 11.27 1.89
C LEU A 58 -2.30 9.79 1.78
N LEU A 59 -3.58 9.49 1.97
CA LEU A 59 -4.14 8.16 1.79
C LEU A 59 -5.02 8.18 0.55
N TRP A 60 -4.59 7.46 -0.49
CA TRP A 60 -5.45 7.16 -1.62
C TRP A 60 -6.21 5.86 -1.35
N TYR A 61 -7.49 5.80 -1.71
CA TYR A 61 -8.27 4.58 -1.64
C TYR A 61 -9.14 4.35 -2.86
N ALA A 62 -9.40 3.09 -3.18
CA ALA A 62 -10.36 2.66 -4.18
C ALA A 62 -11.25 1.55 -3.63
N HIS A 63 -12.55 1.70 -3.86
CA HIS A 63 -13.56 0.73 -3.49
C HIS A 63 -14.18 0.12 -4.74
N MET A 64 -13.96 -1.18 -4.92
CA MET A 64 -14.55 -1.96 -6.00
C MET A 64 -15.76 -2.72 -5.45
N GLU A 65 -16.89 -2.04 -5.36
CA GLU A 65 -18.12 -2.56 -4.73
C GLU A 65 -18.51 -3.94 -5.25
N LYS A 66 -18.67 -4.12 -6.56
CA LYS A 66 -19.09 -5.40 -7.14
C LYS A 66 -18.17 -6.57 -6.78
N LYS A 67 -16.89 -6.28 -6.54
CA LYS A 67 -15.89 -7.28 -6.16
C LYS A 67 -15.79 -7.46 -4.65
N GLY A 68 -16.31 -6.53 -3.83
CA GLY A 68 -16.09 -6.55 -2.38
C GLY A 68 -14.64 -6.31 -2.02
N LYS A 69 -13.94 -5.50 -2.82
CA LYS A 69 -12.50 -5.22 -2.67
C LYS A 69 -12.28 -3.76 -2.33
N PHE A 70 -11.43 -3.51 -1.35
CA PHE A 70 -10.98 -2.17 -0.95
C PHE A 70 -9.46 -2.15 -1.02
N LYS A 71 -8.89 -1.14 -1.67
CA LYS A 71 -7.45 -0.93 -1.75
C LYS A 71 -7.12 0.44 -1.17
N ILE A 72 -6.03 0.50 -0.41
CA ILE A 72 -5.47 1.76 0.09
C ILE A 72 -3.98 1.82 -0.22
N VAL A 73 -3.50 3.03 -0.51
CA VAL A 73 -2.09 3.32 -0.75
C VAL A 73 -1.72 4.60 -0.01
N LEU A 74 -0.59 4.58 0.69
CA LEU A 74 -0.08 5.70 1.46
C LEU A 74 1.07 6.39 0.75
N PHE A 75 0.97 7.71 0.67
CA PHE A 75 1.99 8.59 0.16
C PHE A 75 2.47 9.54 1.25
N LYS A 76 3.71 10.02 1.11
CA LYS A 76 4.20 11.19 1.83
C LYS A 76 3.39 12.43 1.44
N PRO A 77 3.51 13.55 2.17
CA PRO A 77 2.79 14.78 1.85
C PRO A 77 3.08 15.34 0.45
N ASP A 78 4.16 14.91 -0.20
CA ASP A 78 4.49 15.25 -1.59
C ASP A 78 3.55 14.61 -2.63
N GLY A 79 2.73 13.63 -2.23
CA GLY A 79 1.81 12.90 -3.11
C GLY A 79 2.46 12.02 -4.16
N LYS A 80 3.78 11.83 -4.11
CA LYS A 80 4.56 11.06 -5.09
C LYS A 80 5.31 9.90 -4.46
N THR A 81 5.87 10.13 -3.27
CA THR A 81 6.68 9.12 -2.59
C THR A 81 5.79 8.23 -1.73
N LEU A 82 5.95 6.91 -1.80
CA LEU A 82 5.23 5.99 -0.91
C LEU A 82 5.65 6.18 0.57
N LYS A 83 4.69 6.01 1.47
CA LYS A 83 4.90 6.06 2.93
C LYS A 83 4.52 4.72 3.54
N SER A 84 5.53 3.90 3.87
CA SER A 84 5.31 2.63 4.56
C SER A 84 4.99 2.84 6.04
N ILE A 85 4.08 2.01 6.57
CA ILE A 85 3.73 1.94 7.99
C ILE A 85 3.75 0.49 8.49
N GLU A 86 3.99 0.32 9.78
CA GLU A 86 4.08 -1.00 10.43
C GLU A 86 2.72 -1.66 10.63
N LYS A 87 1.70 -0.87 10.96
CA LYS A 87 0.39 -1.41 11.37
C LYS A 87 -0.63 -1.23 10.26
N ALA A 88 -1.20 -2.35 9.83
CA ALA A 88 -2.29 -2.34 8.87
C ALA A 88 -3.47 -1.48 9.38
N PRO A 89 -4.03 -0.61 8.53
CA PRO A 89 -5.21 0.17 8.85
C PRO A 89 -6.45 -0.70 9.13
N ARG A 90 -7.51 -0.07 9.62
CA ARG A 90 -8.82 -0.71 9.82
C ARG A 90 -9.93 0.11 9.17
N LEU A 91 -10.89 -0.56 8.56
CA LEU A 91 -12.13 0.02 8.05
C LEU A 91 -13.23 -0.17 9.09
N ASN A 92 -13.74 0.93 9.62
CA ASN A 92 -14.87 0.97 10.54
C ASN A 92 -16.14 1.25 9.74
N LEU A 93 -17.02 0.27 9.64
CA LEU A 93 -18.29 0.35 8.93
C LEU A 93 -19.43 0.64 9.90
N ALA A 94 -20.35 1.51 9.47
CA ALA A 94 -21.64 1.70 10.11
C ALA A 94 -22.72 1.02 9.25
N LEU A 95 -23.12 -0.19 9.62
CA LEU A 95 -24.14 -0.97 8.90
C LEU A 95 -25.48 -0.89 9.65
N LYS A 96 -26.58 -1.21 8.96
CA LYS A 96 -27.90 -1.34 9.59
C LYS A 96 -27.92 -2.39 10.72
N SER A 97 -27.12 -3.45 10.59
CA SER A 97 -26.97 -4.50 11.60
C SER A 97 -26.02 -4.12 12.75
N GLY A 98 -25.47 -2.91 12.73
CA GLY A 98 -24.54 -2.39 13.73
C GLY A 98 -23.16 -2.07 13.18
N ARG A 99 -22.25 -1.69 14.07
CA ARG A 99 -20.88 -1.33 13.70
C ARG A 99 -20.04 -2.58 13.45
N LYS A 100 -19.24 -2.57 12.39
CA LYS A 100 -18.27 -3.63 12.09
C LYS A 100 -16.90 -3.01 11.83
N GLN A 101 -15.85 -3.73 12.20
CA GLN A 101 -14.48 -3.31 11.94
C GLN A 101 -13.77 -4.40 11.14
N LEU A 102 -13.25 -4.03 9.98
CA LEU A 102 -12.52 -4.90 9.09
C LEU A 102 -11.05 -4.49 9.08
N LYS A 103 -10.15 -5.48 9.10
CA LYS A 103 -8.70 -5.26 9.11
C LYS A 103 -8.17 -5.41 7.69
N PHE A 104 -7.38 -4.45 7.24
CA PHE A 104 -6.66 -4.58 5.98
C PHE A 104 -5.46 -5.53 6.12
N THR A 105 -5.04 -6.10 4.99
CA THR A 105 -3.83 -6.93 4.87
C THR A 105 -2.81 -6.21 3.99
N ALA A 106 -1.54 -6.25 4.35
CA ALA A 106 -0.48 -5.68 3.51
C ALA A 106 -0.40 -6.46 2.18
N SER A 107 -0.42 -5.76 1.06
CA SER A 107 -0.25 -6.39 -0.26
C SER A 107 1.21 -6.77 -0.52
N LYS A 108 2.14 -5.92 -0.07
CA LYS A 108 3.57 -6.16 -0.15
C LYS A 108 4.26 -5.47 1.03
N ALA A 109 4.92 -6.25 1.87
CA ALA A 109 5.75 -5.71 2.93
C ALA A 109 7.20 -5.54 2.46
N ASP A 110 7.89 -4.53 2.98
CA ASP A 110 9.33 -4.37 2.84
C ASP A 110 10.11 -5.29 3.81
N SER A 111 11.45 -5.24 3.77
CA SER A 111 12.33 -6.05 4.62
C SER A 111 12.18 -5.75 6.12
N GLU A 112 11.58 -4.61 6.48
CA GLU A 112 11.29 -4.23 7.87
C GLU A 112 9.86 -4.62 8.29
N GLY A 113 9.11 -5.30 7.42
CA GLY A 113 7.73 -5.70 7.66
C GLY A 113 6.72 -4.55 7.55
N LYS A 114 7.12 -3.39 7.00
CA LYS A 114 6.23 -2.24 6.78
C LYS A 114 5.61 -2.30 5.39
N SER A 115 4.48 -1.65 5.20
CA SER A 115 3.82 -1.56 3.90
C SER A 115 3.22 -0.19 3.66
N ALA A 116 3.24 0.27 2.40
CA ALA A 116 2.49 1.43 1.94
C ALA A 116 1.14 1.05 1.31
N THR A 117 0.96 -0.22 0.93
CA THR A 117 -0.22 -0.71 0.19
C THR A 117 -0.92 -1.80 0.97
N PHE A 118 -2.24 -1.64 1.10
CA PHE A 118 -3.06 -2.62 1.81
C PHE A 118 -4.35 -2.89 1.06
N GLU A 119 -4.84 -4.11 1.21
CA GLU A 119 -6.07 -4.60 0.59
C GLU A 119 -6.98 -5.25 1.63
N LEU A 120 -8.27 -5.16 1.37
CA LEU A 120 -9.33 -5.80 2.12
C LEU A 120 -10.30 -6.43 1.14
N GLN A 121 -10.63 -7.69 1.35
CA GLN A 121 -11.62 -8.43 0.59
C GLN A 121 -12.68 -8.92 1.57
N ASN A 122 -13.93 -8.47 1.42
CA ASN A 122 -15.02 -8.86 2.31
C ASN A 122 -16.40 -8.66 1.66
N ASP A 123 -17.37 -9.51 1.97
CA ASP A 123 -18.73 -9.37 1.42
C ASP A 123 -19.50 -8.16 2.00
N LEU A 124 -19.16 -7.70 3.20
CA LEU A 124 -19.79 -6.52 3.82
C LEU A 124 -19.49 -5.22 3.07
N ILE A 125 -18.50 -5.23 2.17
CA ILE A 125 -18.16 -4.10 1.30
C ILE A 125 -18.57 -4.36 -0.16
N LYS A 126 -19.47 -5.34 -0.41
CA LYS A 126 -20.16 -5.53 -1.70
C LYS A 126 -21.42 -4.68 -1.84
N ALA A 127 -21.33 -3.42 -1.45
CA ALA A 127 -22.41 -2.45 -1.49
C ALA A 127 -21.81 -1.06 -1.33
N HIS A 128 -22.62 -0.02 -1.50
CA HIS A 128 -22.30 1.32 -1.00
C HIS A 128 -22.06 1.26 0.51
N ILE A 129 -21.00 1.92 0.99
CA ILE A 129 -20.62 1.88 2.41
C ILE A 129 -20.44 3.27 2.99
N HIS A 130 -20.84 3.44 4.24
CA HIS A 130 -20.45 4.57 5.07
C HIS A 130 -19.50 4.08 6.17
N GLY A 131 -18.40 4.79 6.35
CA GLY A 131 -17.38 4.35 7.28
C GLY A 131 -16.20 5.29 7.44
N GLN A 132 -15.26 4.81 8.25
CA GLN A 132 -14.05 5.55 8.59
C GLN A 132 -12.83 4.63 8.51
N ILE A 133 -11.72 5.14 8.01
CA ILE A 133 -10.43 4.45 8.06
C ILE A 133 -9.68 4.91 9.32
N SER A 134 -9.38 3.95 10.20
CA SER A 134 -8.48 4.15 11.33
C SER A 134 -7.06 3.74 10.92
N ILE A 135 -6.11 4.66 11.06
CA ILE A 135 -4.71 4.46 10.65
C ILE A 135 -3.74 5.06 11.67
N LYS A 136 -2.56 4.45 11.84
CA LYS A 136 -1.46 5.00 12.64
C LYS A 136 -0.28 5.36 11.73
N VAL A 137 0.12 6.63 11.74
CA VAL A 137 1.27 7.15 10.98
C VAL A 137 2.20 7.87 11.95
N ASP A 138 3.49 7.51 11.95
CA ASP A 138 4.52 8.10 12.81
C ASP A 138 4.09 8.15 14.30
N GLY A 139 3.55 7.03 14.80
CA GLY A 139 3.10 6.88 16.19
C GLY A 139 1.72 7.48 16.51
N LYS A 140 1.20 8.39 15.68
CA LYS A 140 -0.09 9.07 15.89
C LYS A 140 -1.23 8.37 15.16
N SER A 141 -2.36 8.20 15.86
CA SER A 141 -3.58 7.62 15.30
C SER A 141 -4.46 8.70 14.65
N TYR A 142 -5.09 8.35 13.53
CA TYR A 142 -6.01 9.19 12.78
C TYR A 142 -7.28 8.40 12.44
N MET A 143 -8.39 9.11 12.36
CA MET A 143 -9.69 8.60 11.94
C MET A 143 -10.14 9.43 10.74
N LEU A 144 -10.29 8.80 9.58
CA LEU A 144 -10.56 9.48 8.31
C LEU A 144 -11.94 9.06 7.84
N ASN A 145 -12.86 10.01 7.64
CA ASN A 145 -14.16 9.70 7.04
C ASN A 145 -13.97 9.34 5.56
N LEU A 146 -14.64 8.29 5.09
CA LEU A 146 -14.77 8.05 3.67
C LEU A 146 -15.59 9.18 3.04
N ILE A 147 -15.24 9.56 1.81
CA ILE A 147 -16.03 10.48 1.00
C ILE A 147 -17.25 9.72 0.51
N ASP A 148 -18.41 10.30 0.75
CA ASP A 148 -19.71 9.78 0.32
C ASP A 148 -20.10 10.48 -0.97
N HIS A 149 -20.27 9.71 -2.05
CA HIS A 149 -20.80 10.22 -3.30
C HIS A 149 -22.25 9.74 -3.39
N HIS A 150 -23.19 10.67 -3.25
CA HIS A 150 -24.63 10.45 -3.40
C HIS A 150 -25.04 10.22 -4.85
#